data_AF-A0A7C5R6D4-F1
#
_entry.id   AF-A0A7C5R6D4-F1
#
_cell.length_a   1.000
_cell.length_b   1.000
_cell.length_c   1.000
_cell.angle_alpha   90.00
_cell.angle_beta   90.00
_cell.angle_gamma   90.00
#
_symmetry.space_group_name_H-M   'P 1'
#
loop_
_entity.id
_entity.type
_entity.pdbx_description
1 polymer ?
#
loop_
_entity_poly.entity_id
_entity_poly.type
_entity_poly.pdbx_seq_one_letter_code
_entity_poly.pdbx_strand_id
1 'polypeptide(L)'
;NGRPTEKMLEPLMRGLVIEGERFQPMEVTIDRQQGANAWLSVAIREGRNREVRRAMEAVGLTVNRLIRVSYGPFQLGDLKPGEVRELRPRVVRDQLGLAPDKPVLKPGKPKVRRRRR
;
A
#
# COMPACT_ATOMS: atom_id res chain seq x y z
N ASN A 1 9.18 -3.91 -22.95
CA ASN A 1 9.25 -5.37 -23.17
C ASN A 1 10.65 -5.84 -22.88
N GLY A 2 10.85 -6.57 -21.80
CA GLY A 2 12.20 -6.93 -21.36
C GLY A 2 12.18 -8.06 -20.34
N ARG A 3 13.29 -8.81 -20.30
CA ARG A 3 13.59 -9.83 -19.31
C ARG A 3 14.31 -9.11 -18.16
N PRO A 4 13.61 -8.75 -17.06
CA PRO A 4 14.26 -8.07 -15.95
C PRO A 4 15.34 -9.00 -15.38
N THR A 5 16.47 -8.41 -15.03
CA THR A 5 17.56 -9.09 -14.34
C THR A 5 17.86 -8.33 -13.06
N GLU A 6 18.41 -9.01 -12.06
CA GLU A 6 18.77 -8.38 -10.79
C GLU A 6 19.61 -7.11 -10.98
N LYS A 7 20.60 -7.18 -11.88
CA LYS A 7 21.47 -6.05 -12.24
C LYS A 7 20.71 -4.83 -12.77
N MET A 8 19.62 -5.04 -13.50
CA MET A 8 18.78 -3.93 -14.00
C MET A 8 17.97 -3.28 -12.87
N LEU A 9 17.68 -4.03 -11.80
CA LEU A 9 16.87 -3.56 -10.68
C LEU A 9 17.73 -2.93 -9.57
N GLU A 10 19.03 -3.22 -9.51
CA GLU A 10 19.96 -2.61 -8.54
C GLU A 10 19.84 -1.09 -8.38
N PRO A 11 19.69 -0.27 -9.46
CA PRO A 11 19.52 1.17 -9.32
C PRO A 11 18.26 1.54 -8.53
N LEU A 12 17.17 0.78 -8.68
CA LEU A 12 15.91 1.00 -7.95
C LEU A 12 16.11 0.75 -6.45
N MET A 13 16.87 -0.29 -6.11
CA MET A 13 17.16 -0.67 -4.72
C MET A 13 18.09 0.31 -4.00
N ARG A 14 18.90 1.07 -4.75
CA ARG A 14 19.76 2.14 -4.19
C ARG A 14 19.07 3.51 -4.16
N GLY A 15 17.94 3.65 -4.85
CA GLY A 15 17.33 4.93 -5.18
C GLY A 15 18.02 5.59 -6.37
N LEU A 16 17.29 6.45 -7.07
CA LEU A 16 17.75 7.08 -8.30
C LEU A 16 17.25 8.51 -8.43
N VAL A 17 17.91 9.30 -9.27
CA VAL A 17 17.49 10.66 -9.63
C VAL A 17 16.96 10.63 -11.05
N ILE A 18 15.72 11.09 -11.24
CA ILE A 18 15.03 11.15 -12.53
C ILE A 18 14.53 12.58 -12.70
N GLU A 19 14.92 13.25 -13.79
CA GLU A 19 14.46 14.62 -14.09
C GLU A 19 14.71 15.62 -12.94
N GLY A 20 15.81 15.45 -12.20
CA GLY A 20 16.15 16.29 -11.04
C GLY A 20 15.40 15.92 -9.75
N GLU A 21 14.50 14.94 -9.80
CA GLU A 21 13.76 14.44 -8.64
C GLU A 21 14.43 13.18 -8.08
N ARG A 22 14.75 13.17 -6.78
CA ARG A 22 15.34 12.00 -6.11
C ARG A 22 14.26 11.08 -5.58
N PHE A 23 14.26 9.84 -6.08
CA PHE A 23 13.45 8.75 -5.54
C PHE A 23 14.24 7.97 -4.49
N GLN A 24 13.53 7.56 -3.45
CA GLN A 24 14.03 6.72 -2.38
C GLN A 24 14.31 5.29 -2.87
N PRO A 25 15.17 4.54 -2.16
CA PRO A 25 15.30 3.09 -2.35
C PRO A 25 13.96 2.37 -2.36
N MET A 26 13.77 1.52 -3.36
CA MET A 26 12.60 0.66 -3.53
C MET A 26 12.96 -0.79 -3.22
N GLU A 27 12.06 -1.53 -2.57
CA GLU A 27 12.21 -2.98 -2.45
C GLU A 27 11.58 -3.62 -3.70
N VAL A 28 12.37 -4.36 -4.47
CA VAL A 28 11.94 -4.95 -5.74
C VAL A 28 12.27 -6.43 -5.74
N THR A 29 11.31 -7.25 -6.14
CA THR A 29 11.47 -8.71 -6.27
C THR A 29 10.82 -9.19 -7.55
N ILE A 30 11.43 -10.18 -8.20
CA ILE A 30 10.88 -10.82 -9.40
C ILE A 30 10.06 -12.04 -8.96
N ASP A 31 8.74 -11.96 -9.07
CA ASP A 31 7.83 -13.03 -8.63
C ASP A 31 7.72 -14.15 -9.65
N ARG A 32 7.60 -13.76 -10.93
CA ARG A 32 7.42 -14.69 -12.05
C ARG A 32 7.95 -14.06 -13.31
N GLN A 33 8.57 -14.88 -14.14
CA GLN A 33 8.95 -14.47 -15.48
C GLN A 33 8.50 -15.49 -16.52
N GLN A 34 7.81 -15.03 -17.57
CA GLN A 34 7.29 -15.88 -18.63
C GLN A 34 7.39 -15.18 -19.98
N GLY A 35 8.17 -15.77 -20.90
CA GLY A 35 8.43 -15.18 -22.22
C GLY A 35 8.99 -13.76 -22.11
N ALA A 36 8.33 -12.81 -22.76
CA ALA A 36 8.71 -11.40 -22.79
C ALA A 36 8.12 -10.56 -21.63
N ASN A 37 7.40 -11.18 -20.69
CA ASN A 37 6.74 -10.52 -19.58
C ASN A 37 7.26 -11.02 -18.22
N ALA A 38 7.20 -10.14 -17.22
CA ALA A 38 7.54 -10.45 -15.85
C ALA A 38 6.57 -9.80 -14.87
N TRP A 39 6.33 -10.47 -13.76
CA TRP A 39 5.65 -9.93 -12.58
C TRP A 39 6.71 -9.57 -11.56
N LEU A 40 6.62 -8.33 -11.07
CA LEU A 40 7.49 -7.81 -10.04
C LEU A 40 6.64 -7.30 -8.88
N SER A 41 7.08 -7.58 -7.66
CA SER A 41 6.57 -6.96 -6.45
C SER A 41 7.49 -5.82 -6.08
N VAL A 42 6.90 -4.61 -6.00
CA VAL A 42 7.60 -3.35 -5.71
C VAL A 42 6.98 -2.72 -4.47
N ALA A 43 7.78 -2.47 -3.44
CA ALA A 43 7.37 -1.69 -2.28
C ALA A 43 8.10 -0.35 -2.25
N ILE A 44 7.31 0.71 -2.08
CA ILE A 44 7.78 2.09 -1.98
C ILE A 44 7.27 2.71 -0.67
N ARG A 45 8.03 3.65 -0.11
CA ARG A 45 7.67 4.39 1.11
C ARG A 45 7.17 5.80 0.82
N GLU A 46 7.31 6.25 -0.42
CA GLU A 46 6.79 7.51 -0.92
C GLU A 46 5.68 7.27 -1.96
N GLY A 47 5.12 8.33 -2.53
CA GLY A 47 3.98 8.24 -3.44
C GLY A 47 3.97 9.34 -4.48
N ARG A 48 5.13 9.56 -5.12
CA ARG A 48 5.29 10.61 -6.14
C ARG A 48 4.49 10.25 -7.40
N ASN A 49 4.18 11.27 -8.21
CA ASN A 49 3.37 11.07 -9.41
C ASN A 49 4.07 10.08 -10.36
N ARG A 50 3.37 8.98 -10.70
CA ARG A 50 3.85 7.91 -11.59
C ARG A 50 5.22 7.32 -11.22
N GLU A 51 5.59 7.36 -9.95
CA GLU A 51 6.91 6.99 -9.46
C GLU A 51 7.38 5.62 -9.95
N VAL A 52 6.60 4.56 -9.72
CA VAL A 52 6.94 3.19 -10.17
C VAL A 52 7.14 3.12 -11.68
N ARG A 53 6.32 3.83 -12.47
CA ARG A 53 6.43 3.81 -13.94
C ARG A 53 7.69 4.54 -14.40
N ARG A 54 7.95 5.73 -13.86
CA ARG A 54 9.16 6.52 -14.17
C ARG A 54 10.42 5.78 -13.77
N ALA A 55 10.43 5.16 -12.59
CA ALA A 55 11.56 4.39 -12.09
C ALA A 55 11.86 3.17 -12.98
N MET A 56 10.83 2.41 -13.38
CA MET A 56 10.99 1.28 -14.29
C MET A 56 11.48 1.71 -15.69
N GLU A 57 10.94 2.81 -16.22
CA GLU A 57 11.38 3.38 -17.50
C GLU A 57 12.86 3.79 -17.47
N ALA A 58 13.32 4.37 -16.35
CA ALA A 58 14.73 4.74 -16.17
C ALA A 58 15.70 3.54 -16.18
N VAL A 59 15.23 2.33 -15.85
CA VAL A 59 16.01 1.08 -15.98
C VAL A 59 15.71 0.31 -17.28
N GLY A 60 15.03 0.96 -18.24
CA GLY A 60 14.74 0.38 -19.55
C GLY A 60 13.58 -0.62 -19.57
N LEU A 61 12.73 -0.63 -18.55
CA LEU A 61 11.58 -1.51 -18.44
C LEU A 61 10.27 -0.74 -18.64
N THR A 62 9.34 -1.32 -19.39
CA THR A 62 8.01 -0.73 -19.64
C THR A 62 6.97 -1.41 -18.76
N VAL A 63 6.16 -0.61 -18.06
CA VAL A 63 5.10 -1.14 -17.18
C VAL A 63 3.79 -1.27 -17.95
N ASN A 64 3.41 -2.51 -18.28
CA ASN A 64 2.14 -2.80 -18.96
C ASN A 64 0.95 -2.74 -17.99
N ARG A 65 1.10 -3.36 -16.81
CA ARG A 65 0.06 -3.43 -15.77
C ARG A 65 0.67 -3.06 -14.42
N LEU A 66 -0.04 -2.21 -13.67
CA LEU A 66 0.34 -1.82 -12.31
C LEU A 66 -0.89 -1.95 -11.41
N ILE A 67 -0.77 -2.75 -10.36
CA ILE A 67 -1.82 -2.96 -9.37
C ILE A 67 -1.21 -2.70 -8.00
N ARG A 68 -1.86 -1.89 -7.18
CA ARG A 68 -1.49 -1.74 -5.78
C ARG A 68 -2.15 -2.87 -4.99
N VAL A 69 -1.35 -3.85 -4.59
CA VAL A 69 -1.81 -5.04 -3.85
C VAL A 69 -1.89 -4.82 -2.33
N SER A 70 -1.21 -3.81 -1.81
CA SER A 70 -1.23 -3.45 -0.40
C SER A 70 -1.01 -1.95 -0.20
N TYR A 71 -1.43 -1.44 0.96
CA TYR A 71 -1.13 -0.11 1.44
C TYR A 71 -0.95 -0.14 2.96
N GLY A 72 0.27 0.10 3.41
CA GLY A 72 0.64 -0.10 4.81
C GLY A 72 0.29 -1.54 5.26
N PRO A 73 -0.44 -1.71 6.39
CA PRO A 73 -0.82 -3.04 6.88
C PRO A 73 -2.01 -3.67 6.14
N PHE A 74 -2.64 -2.93 5.22
CA PHE A 74 -3.86 -3.38 4.54
C PHE A 74 -3.52 -4.04 3.20
N GLN A 75 -4.06 -5.23 2.98
CA GLN A 75 -3.91 -5.98 1.73
C GLN A 75 -5.22 -5.96 0.93
N LEU A 76 -5.10 -5.96 -0.40
CA LEU A 76 -6.23 -6.07 -1.33
C LEU A 76 -6.97 -7.41 -1.15
N GLY A 77 -6.23 -8.50 -0.96
CA GLY A 77 -6.80 -9.85 -0.85
C GLY A 77 -7.61 -10.23 -2.09
N ASP A 78 -8.79 -10.82 -1.87
CA ASP A 78 -9.66 -11.34 -2.93
C ASP A 78 -10.71 -10.32 -3.44
N LEU A 79 -10.57 -9.04 -3.08
CA LEU A 79 -11.50 -8.00 -3.51
C LEU A 79 -11.45 -7.79 -5.03
N LYS A 80 -12.62 -7.83 -5.67
CA LYS A 80 -12.73 -7.60 -7.12
C LYS A 80 -12.68 -6.11 -7.45
N PRO A 81 -12.38 -5.74 -8.72
CA PRO A 81 -12.43 -4.36 -9.16
C PRO A 81 -13.80 -3.72 -8.85
N GLY A 82 -13.77 -2.58 -8.16
CA GLY A 82 -14.97 -1.84 -7.76
C GLY A 82 -15.61 -2.30 -6.44
N GLU A 83 -15.18 -3.43 -5.87
CA GLU A 83 -15.65 -3.86 -4.56
C GLU A 83 -15.02 -3.04 -3.43
N VAL A 84 -15.80 -2.87 -2.36
CA VAL A 84 -15.38 -2.18 -1.14
C VAL A 84 -15.70 -3.07 0.05
N ARG A 85 -14.75 -3.16 0.98
CA ARG A 85 -14.94 -3.83 2.26
C ARG A 85 -14.64 -2.85 3.39
N GLU A 86 -15.65 -2.57 4.19
CA GLU A 86 -15.49 -1.74 5.39
C GLU A 86 -14.68 -2.48 6.45
N LEU A 87 -13.70 -1.79 7.05
CA LEU A 87 -12.92 -2.31 8.15
C LEU A 87 -13.48 -1.78 9.47
N ARG A 88 -13.58 -2.68 10.47
CA ARG A 88 -13.99 -2.26 11.81
C ARG A 88 -12.97 -1.26 12.39
N PRO A 89 -13.39 -0.17 13.05
CA PRO A 89 -12.47 0.84 13.59
C PRO A 89 -11.38 0.27 14.51
N ARG A 90 -11.70 -0.79 15.26
CA ARG A 90 -10.72 -1.50 16.10
C ARG A 90 -9.57 -2.10 15.28
N VAL A 91 -9.86 -2.74 14.15
CA VAL A 91 -8.85 -3.34 13.28
C VAL A 91 -7.92 -2.27 12.71
N VAL A 92 -8.49 -1.15 12.27
CA VAL A 92 -7.70 -0.02 11.76
C VAL A 92 -6.74 0.50 12.82
N ARG A 93 -7.20 0.68 14.06
CA ARG A 93 -6.35 1.13 15.17
C ARG A 93 -5.25 0.13 15.51
N ASP A 94 -5.61 -1.14 15.66
CA ASP A 94 -4.67 -2.20 16.03
C ASP A 94 -3.57 -2.32 14.96
N GLN A 95 -3.91 -2.23 13.68
CA GLN A 95 -2.94 -2.31 12.58
C GLN A 95 -2.10 -1.05 12.37
N LEU A 96 -2.62 0.13 12.70
CA LEU A 96 -1.89 1.40 12.61
C LEU A 96 -1.12 1.74 13.90
N GLY A 97 -1.22 0.91 14.94
CA GLY A 97 -0.61 1.19 16.25
C GLY A 97 -1.20 2.42 16.95
N LEU A 98 -2.43 2.81 16.61
CA LEU A 98 -3.10 3.95 17.23
C LEU A 98 -3.58 3.56 18.63
N ALA A 99 -3.33 4.43 19.61
CA ALA A 99 -3.78 4.21 20.99
C ALA A 99 -5.31 3.97 21.05
N PRO A 100 -5.80 3.12 21.96
CA PRO A 100 -7.23 2.91 22.11
C PRO A 100 -7.92 4.22 22.50
N ASP A 101 -9.11 4.46 21.94
CA ASP A 101 -9.97 5.55 22.39
C ASP A 101 -10.18 5.43 23.90
N LYS A 102 -10.06 6.55 24.62
CA LYS A 102 -10.64 6.64 25.97
C LYS A 102 -12.13 6.28 25.82
N PRO A 103 -12.69 5.41 26.67
CA PRO A 103 -14.08 5.03 26.54
C PRO A 103 -14.93 6.30 26.58
N VAL A 104 -15.64 6.58 25.49
CA VAL A 104 -16.69 7.60 25.48
C VAL A 104 -17.74 7.06 26.44
N LEU A 105 -17.82 7.64 27.64
CA LEU A 105 -18.88 7.37 28.59
C LEU A 105 -20.20 7.56 27.85
N LYS A 106 -20.91 6.46 27.57
CA LYS A 106 -22.27 6.55 27.04
C LYS A 106 -23.05 7.39 28.05
N PRO A 107 -23.74 8.47 27.65
CA PRO A 107 -24.55 9.24 28.59
C PRO A 107 -25.52 8.27 29.26
N GLY A 108 -25.44 8.19 30.59
CA GLY A 108 -26.22 7.24 31.37
C GLY A 108 -27.70 7.43 31.05
N LYS A 109 -28.41 6.33 30.78
CA LYS A 109 -29.87 6.37 30.58
C LYS A 109 -30.49 7.11 31.77
N PRO A 110 -31.37 8.11 31.56
CA PRO A 110 -31.95 8.86 32.65
C PRO A 110 -32.70 7.89 33.58
N LYS A 111 -32.31 7.88 34.88
CA LYS A 111 -33.02 7.11 35.90
C LYS A 111 -34.42 7.70 36.03
N VAL A 112 -35.42 7.00 35.48
CA VAL A 112 -36.84 7.31 35.70
C VAL A 112 -37.11 7.19 37.20
N ARG A 113 -37.23 8.32 37.90
CA ARG A 113 -37.70 8.37 39.29
C ARG A 113 -39.16 7.94 39.30
N ARG A 114 -39.42 6.67 39.63
CA ARG A 114 -40.77 6.22 40.00
C ARG A 114 -41.19 6.97 41.26
N ARG A 115 -42.08 7.96 41.12
CA ARG A 115 -42.82 8.55 42.25
C ARG A 115 -43.62 7.42 42.90
N ARG A 116 -43.29 7.08 44.15
CA ARG A 116 -44.17 6.24 44.97
C ARG A 116 -45.39 7.07 45.35
N ARG A 117 -46.58 6.50 45.14
CA ARG A 117 -47.84 6.97 45.71
C ARG A 117 -47.92 6.52 47.15
#